data_AF-A0A2A3X684-F1
#
_entry.id   AF-A0A2A3X684-F1
#
_cell.length_a   1.000
_cell.length_b   1.000
_cell.length_c   1.000
_cell.angle_alpha   90.00
_cell.angle_beta   90.00
_cell.angle_gamma   90.00
#
_symmetry.space_group_name_H-M   'P 1'
#
loop_
_entity.id
_entity.type
_entity.pdbx_description
1 polymer ?
#
loop_
_entity_poly.entity_id
_entity_poly.type
_entity_poly.pdbx_seq_one_letter_code
_entity_poly.pdbx_strand_id
1 'polypeptide(L)'
;MEKLRSRIRSAWDDDPLFIDPIVEPGLTANQLSALRRAADETEKSGIPYFIAIVPKMRDTVRSRDVWDRFTADLAFRVHEAGRAEQSIVLFTMAESSAKTFAYVVDDNGPAMPPDSAMFARSASDDFLPLELSVPHHLRTLVATAQGEELPPPPDFDTRDVGERDEDYIEATGLDNGNPDALVFGAAAVTALGLSVWLMRRRAKYSWRTSLTTSPDPVKDERLPQRVDGALEPLPEPSESDDEAWRIYDRGRRVQDALTAIMDEHPDWADDSDFSHRFGVQNLLTTLEWVRKRLRGTASKKSEAPRFCFLFPHHRHGIERFALRQRGTAVTVDLCAKCRSEINDGHDPECLMVPQRPGAKRSKPVPYFQRSDVYAVAGFGSFQPLEDAVLDAHGAVSARGRQR
;
A
#
# COMPACT_ATOMS: atom_id res chain seq x y z
N MET A 1 -8.49 13.78 -18.73
CA MET A 1 -9.61 12.99 -19.28
C MET A 1 -9.97 13.40 -20.69
N GLU A 2 -10.37 14.64 -20.96
CA GLU A 2 -10.78 15.05 -22.31
C GLU A 2 -9.66 14.93 -23.36
N LYS A 3 -8.44 15.35 -23.02
CA LYS A 3 -7.25 15.15 -23.86
C LYS A 3 -6.94 13.67 -24.15
N LEU A 4 -7.10 12.78 -23.16
CA LEU A 4 -6.88 11.34 -23.32
C LEU A 4 -7.93 10.72 -24.25
N ARG A 5 -9.22 11.03 -24.01
CA ARG A 5 -10.33 10.59 -24.88
C ARG A 5 -10.15 11.04 -26.32
N SER A 6 -9.68 12.28 -26.52
CA SER A 6 -9.38 12.80 -27.86
C SER A 6 -8.26 12.01 -28.53
N ARG A 7 -7.16 11.71 -27.82
CA ARG A 7 -6.04 10.92 -28.40
C ARG A 7 -6.47 9.53 -28.80
N ILE A 8 -7.19 8.82 -27.92
CA ILE A 8 -7.69 7.47 -28.22
C ILE A 8 -8.61 7.50 -29.45
N ARG A 9 -9.54 8.46 -29.51
CA ARG A 9 -10.43 8.65 -30.67
C ARG A 9 -9.69 9.01 -31.95
N SER A 10 -8.53 9.64 -31.88
CA SER A 10 -7.74 9.94 -33.09
C SER A 10 -6.87 8.77 -33.51
N ALA A 11 -6.43 7.93 -32.56
CA ALA A 11 -5.51 6.82 -32.84
C ALA A 11 -6.20 5.58 -33.40
N TRP A 12 -7.48 5.37 -33.09
CA TRP A 12 -8.19 4.16 -33.50
C TRP A 12 -8.27 3.99 -35.03
N ASP A 13 -8.33 5.10 -35.77
CA ASP A 13 -8.37 5.09 -37.24
C ASP A 13 -7.02 4.67 -37.87
N ASP A 14 -5.92 4.75 -37.11
CA ASP A 14 -4.55 4.59 -37.61
C ASP A 14 -3.92 3.22 -37.25
N ASP A 15 -4.12 2.74 -36.02
CA ASP A 15 -3.47 1.51 -35.51
C ASP A 15 -4.41 0.74 -34.54
N PRO A 16 -4.62 -0.57 -34.73
CA PRO A 16 -5.40 -1.39 -33.81
C PRO A 16 -4.76 -1.56 -32.43
N LEU A 17 -3.46 -1.26 -32.25
CA LEU A 17 -2.79 -1.19 -30.95
C LEU A 17 -2.35 0.25 -30.63
N PHE A 18 -3.16 0.95 -29.84
CA PHE A 18 -2.80 2.24 -29.29
C PHE A 18 -2.12 2.10 -27.92
N ILE A 19 -0.88 2.58 -27.82
CA ILE A 19 -0.22 2.79 -26.53
C ILE A 19 -0.12 4.30 -26.30
N ASP A 20 -0.71 4.82 -25.23
CA ASP A 20 -0.68 6.27 -24.98
C ASP A 20 0.78 6.74 -24.86
N PRO A 21 1.19 7.80 -25.58
CA PRO A 21 2.58 8.28 -25.56
C PRO A 21 3.11 8.67 -24.17
N ILE A 22 2.22 8.89 -23.19
CA ILE A 22 2.62 9.12 -21.79
C ILE A 22 3.11 7.83 -21.13
N VAL A 23 2.58 6.68 -21.55
CA VAL A 23 2.81 5.37 -20.97
C VAL A 23 3.83 4.55 -21.75
N GLU A 24 3.82 4.64 -23.08
CA GLU A 24 4.70 3.87 -23.97
C GLU A 24 6.17 3.86 -23.52
N PRO A 25 6.78 5.00 -23.10
CA PRO A 25 8.18 5.00 -22.66
C PRO A 25 8.42 4.29 -21.32
N GLY A 26 7.36 4.04 -20.54
CA GLY A 26 7.41 3.34 -19.26
C GLY A 26 7.23 1.83 -19.34
N LEU A 27 6.93 1.30 -20.53
CA LEU A 27 6.80 -0.14 -20.77
C LEU A 27 8.17 -0.75 -21.07
N THR A 28 8.46 -1.92 -20.52
CA THR A 28 9.69 -2.66 -20.83
C THR A 28 9.66 -3.16 -22.28
N ALA A 29 10.82 -3.48 -22.85
CA ALA A 29 10.89 -4.11 -24.17
C ALA A 29 10.09 -5.43 -24.23
N ASN A 30 10.08 -6.19 -23.12
CA ASN A 30 9.32 -7.43 -22.99
C ASN A 30 7.81 -7.15 -22.94
N GLN A 31 7.38 -6.11 -22.23
CA GLN A 31 5.98 -5.67 -22.23
C GLN A 31 5.54 -5.21 -23.62
N LEU A 32 6.33 -4.36 -24.28
CA LEU A 32 6.03 -3.89 -25.64
C LEU A 32 6.00 -5.07 -26.63
N SER A 33 6.93 -6.01 -26.52
CA SER A 33 6.99 -7.22 -27.35
C SER A 33 5.78 -8.13 -27.08
N ALA A 34 5.40 -8.35 -25.83
CA ALA A 34 4.23 -9.13 -25.46
C ALA A 34 2.92 -8.49 -25.95
N LEU A 35 2.78 -7.17 -25.81
CA LEU A 35 1.62 -6.42 -26.30
C LEU A 35 1.50 -6.50 -27.82
N ARG A 36 2.61 -6.30 -28.55
CA ARG A 36 2.66 -6.42 -30.01
C ARG A 36 2.35 -7.84 -30.44
N ARG A 37 2.96 -8.84 -29.82
CA ARG A 37 2.69 -10.25 -30.09
C ARG A 37 1.22 -10.59 -29.86
N ALA A 38 0.62 -10.11 -28.77
CA ALA A 38 -0.78 -10.35 -28.48
C ALA A 38 -1.71 -9.66 -29.49
N ALA A 39 -1.35 -8.47 -29.97
CA ALA A 39 -2.05 -7.82 -31.09
C ALA A 39 -1.93 -8.65 -32.37
N ASP A 40 -0.72 -9.07 -32.76
CA ASP A 40 -0.47 -9.91 -33.94
C ASP A 40 -1.21 -11.27 -33.86
N GLU A 41 -1.31 -11.85 -32.66
CA GLU A 41 -2.08 -13.08 -32.40
C GLU A 41 -3.59 -12.85 -32.51
N THR A 42 -4.08 -11.70 -32.03
CA THR A 42 -5.49 -11.32 -32.16
C THR A 42 -5.84 -11.07 -33.62
N GLU A 43 -4.95 -10.44 -34.39
CA GLU A 43 -5.14 -10.22 -35.84
C GLU A 43 -5.38 -11.53 -36.60
N LYS A 44 -4.69 -12.62 -36.22
CA LYS A 44 -4.87 -13.95 -36.83
C LYS A 44 -6.25 -14.55 -36.62
N SER A 45 -7.02 -14.08 -35.63
CA SER A 45 -8.41 -14.53 -35.43
C SER A 45 -9.36 -14.08 -36.54
N GLY A 46 -8.98 -13.05 -37.31
CA GLY A 46 -9.83 -12.43 -38.34
C GLY A 46 -10.92 -11.52 -37.78
N ILE A 47 -10.99 -11.32 -36.47
CA ILE A 47 -11.97 -10.45 -35.81
C ILE A 47 -11.38 -9.03 -35.69
N PRO A 48 -12.06 -7.97 -36.16
CA PRO A 48 -11.60 -6.61 -35.96
C PRO A 48 -11.39 -6.31 -34.48
N TYR A 49 -10.26 -5.70 -34.16
CA TYR A 49 -9.91 -5.42 -32.77
C TYR A 49 -9.32 -4.02 -32.57
N PHE A 50 -9.46 -3.51 -31.36
CA PHE A 50 -8.78 -2.30 -30.91
C PHE A 50 -8.31 -2.46 -29.46
N ILE A 51 -7.03 -2.17 -29.22
CA ILE A 51 -6.37 -2.26 -27.92
C ILE A 51 -5.84 -0.87 -27.56
N ALA A 52 -6.21 -0.37 -26.39
CA ALA A 52 -5.73 0.90 -25.86
C ALA A 52 -5.07 0.71 -24.49
N ILE A 53 -3.75 0.93 -24.45
CA ILE A 53 -2.96 0.97 -23.22
C ILE A 53 -2.89 2.42 -22.72
N VAL A 54 -3.53 2.72 -21.59
CA VAL A 54 -3.75 4.10 -21.12
C VAL A 54 -3.14 4.34 -19.73
N PRO A 55 -2.87 5.61 -19.36
CA PRO A 55 -2.39 5.94 -18.02
C PRO A 55 -3.46 5.69 -16.95
N LYS A 56 -3.02 5.58 -15.69
CA LYS A 56 -3.93 5.46 -14.53
C LYS A 56 -4.94 6.61 -14.51
N MET A 57 -6.20 6.27 -14.32
CA MET A 57 -7.25 7.25 -14.08
C MET A 57 -7.41 7.53 -12.58
N ARG A 58 -7.80 8.77 -12.24
CA ARG A 58 -8.25 9.10 -10.88
C ARG A 58 -9.57 8.39 -10.60
N ASP A 59 -9.66 7.72 -9.45
CA ASP A 59 -10.75 6.82 -9.12
C ASP A 59 -11.84 7.52 -8.30
N THR A 60 -12.65 8.34 -8.97
CA THR A 60 -13.83 8.99 -8.39
C THR A 60 -15.11 8.40 -9.01
N VAL A 61 -16.21 8.34 -8.27
CA VAL A 61 -17.50 7.80 -8.79
C VAL A 61 -17.89 8.47 -10.12
N ARG A 62 -17.76 9.80 -10.19
CA ARG A 62 -18.06 10.59 -11.40
C ARG A 62 -17.10 10.31 -12.57
N SER A 63 -15.84 9.97 -12.31
CA SER A 63 -14.89 9.63 -13.38
C SER A 63 -15.07 8.21 -13.90
N ARG A 64 -15.64 7.29 -13.11
CA ARG A 64 -16.00 5.93 -13.54
C ARG A 64 -17.15 5.95 -14.53
N ASP A 65 -18.29 6.53 -14.17
CA ASP A 65 -19.48 6.56 -15.05
C ASP A 65 -19.19 7.22 -16.40
N VAL A 66 -18.36 8.28 -16.40
CA VAL A 66 -17.95 8.98 -17.63
C VAL A 66 -16.99 8.15 -18.47
N TRP A 67 -16.18 7.30 -17.85
CA TRP A 67 -15.25 6.44 -18.56
C TRP A 67 -15.94 5.20 -19.12
N ASP A 68 -16.79 4.55 -18.34
CA ASP A 68 -17.53 3.35 -18.76
C ASP A 68 -18.41 3.64 -19.98
N ARG A 69 -19.09 4.80 -19.98
CA ARG A 69 -19.82 5.30 -21.16
C ARG A 69 -18.89 5.56 -22.34
N PHE A 70 -17.75 6.20 -22.11
CA PHE A 70 -16.81 6.52 -23.18
C PHE A 70 -16.22 5.25 -23.84
N THR A 71 -15.81 4.26 -23.05
CA THR A 71 -15.23 3.02 -23.57
C THR A 71 -16.26 2.17 -24.30
N ALA A 72 -17.49 2.08 -23.78
CA ALA A 72 -18.59 1.42 -24.47
C ALA A 72 -18.97 2.13 -25.79
N ASP A 73 -19.13 3.46 -25.78
CA ASP A 73 -19.43 4.26 -26.98
C ASP A 73 -18.34 4.10 -28.04
N LEU A 74 -17.07 4.10 -27.63
CA LEU A 74 -15.95 3.92 -28.54
C LEU A 74 -15.89 2.48 -29.06
N ALA A 75 -16.15 1.49 -28.21
CA ALA A 75 -16.17 0.10 -28.62
C ALA A 75 -17.24 -0.17 -29.70
N PHE A 76 -18.43 0.43 -29.54
CA PHE A 76 -19.49 0.38 -30.56
C PHE A 76 -19.06 1.03 -31.89
N ARG A 77 -18.38 2.17 -31.85
CA ARG A 77 -17.87 2.82 -33.07
C ARG A 77 -16.83 1.99 -33.81
N VAL A 78 -15.95 1.32 -33.07
CA VAL A 78 -14.96 0.39 -33.66
C VAL A 78 -15.68 -0.72 -34.42
N HIS A 79 -16.75 -1.27 -33.85
CA HIS A 79 -17.58 -2.28 -34.50
C HIS A 79 -18.29 -1.78 -35.75
N GLU A 80 -18.98 -0.63 -35.67
CA GLU A 80 -19.68 -0.02 -36.81
C GLU A 80 -18.75 0.22 -38.01
N ALA A 81 -17.50 0.58 -37.75
CA ALA A 81 -16.51 0.82 -38.79
C ALA A 81 -15.86 -0.47 -39.33
N GLY A 82 -15.71 -1.50 -38.48
CA GLY A 82 -15.08 -2.79 -38.84
C GLY A 82 -15.89 -3.64 -39.82
N ARG A 83 -17.21 -3.42 -39.95
CA ARG A 83 -18.14 -4.19 -40.83
C ARG A 83 -18.02 -5.71 -40.69
N ALA A 84 -17.75 -6.20 -39.48
CA ALA A 84 -17.73 -7.61 -39.15
C ALA A 84 -18.93 -7.97 -38.28
N GLU A 85 -19.24 -9.26 -38.16
CA GLU A 85 -20.31 -9.75 -37.27
C GLU A 85 -20.03 -9.39 -35.80
N GLN A 86 -18.75 -9.37 -35.42
CA GLN A 86 -18.31 -9.01 -34.07
C GLN A 86 -16.98 -8.24 -34.10
N SER A 87 -16.68 -7.52 -33.02
CA SER A 87 -15.41 -6.83 -32.83
C SER A 87 -14.94 -6.91 -31.39
N ILE A 88 -13.63 -6.86 -31.17
CA ILE A 88 -12.99 -7.00 -29.86
C ILE A 88 -12.38 -5.67 -29.45
N VAL A 89 -12.74 -5.14 -28.28
CA VAL A 89 -12.21 -3.85 -27.83
C VAL A 89 -11.71 -3.95 -26.40
N LEU A 90 -10.45 -3.58 -26.20
CA LEU A 90 -9.75 -3.68 -24.92
C LEU A 90 -9.16 -2.33 -24.50
N PHE A 91 -9.58 -1.82 -23.34
CA PHE A 91 -8.92 -0.69 -22.69
C PHE A 91 -8.28 -1.17 -21.41
N THR A 92 -6.97 -0.94 -21.25
CA THR A 92 -6.26 -1.38 -20.05
C THR A 92 -5.34 -0.28 -19.50
N MET A 93 -5.24 -0.21 -18.18
CA MET A 93 -4.32 0.70 -17.51
C MET A 93 -2.96 0.05 -17.29
N ALA A 94 -1.88 0.77 -17.56
CA ALA A 94 -0.51 0.23 -17.43
C ALA A 94 0.06 0.12 -16.00
N GLU A 95 -0.79 -0.05 -14.97
CA GLU A 95 -0.32 -0.23 -13.57
C GLU A 95 -0.25 -1.72 -13.17
N SER A 96 0.39 -2.00 -12.03
CA SER A 96 0.56 -3.33 -11.43
C SER A 96 -0.75 -4.06 -11.04
N SER A 97 -1.89 -3.39 -11.21
CA SER A 97 -3.23 -3.97 -11.19
C SER A 97 -3.99 -3.38 -12.37
N ALA A 98 -3.68 -3.88 -13.56
CA ALA A 98 -4.20 -3.37 -14.81
C ALA A 98 -5.73 -3.47 -14.80
N LYS A 99 -6.38 -2.32 -14.57
CA LYS A 99 -7.84 -2.24 -14.66
C LYS A 99 -8.19 -2.27 -16.14
N THR A 100 -9.00 -3.25 -16.51
CA THR A 100 -9.30 -3.58 -17.89
C THR A 100 -10.79 -3.49 -18.16
N PHE A 101 -11.14 -2.93 -19.31
CA PHE A 101 -12.47 -2.91 -19.90
C PHE A 101 -12.39 -3.67 -21.21
N ALA A 102 -12.95 -4.87 -21.22
CA ALA A 102 -12.84 -5.82 -22.32
C ALA A 102 -14.24 -6.09 -22.87
N TYR A 103 -14.44 -5.79 -24.15
CA TYR A 103 -15.73 -5.87 -24.82
C TYR A 103 -15.64 -6.80 -26.03
N VAL A 104 -16.62 -7.69 -26.16
CA VAL A 104 -17.05 -8.23 -27.45
C VAL A 104 -18.24 -7.39 -27.88
N VAL A 105 -18.23 -6.91 -29.12
CA VAL A 105 -19.22 -5.97 -29.64
C VAL A 105 -19.87 -6.59 -30.86
N ASP A 106 -21.19 -6.63 -30.87
CA ASP A 106 -22.02 -7.03 -32.02
C ASP A 106 -23.07 -5.94 -32.32
N ASP A 107 -24.00 -6.23 -33.24
CA ASP A 107 -25.10 -5.33 -33.60
C ASP A 107 -26.03 -4.98 -32.41
N ASN A 108 -26.00 -5.76 -31.32
CA ASN A 108 -26.77 -5.50 -30.09
C ASN A 108 -26.02 -4.59 -29.10
N GLY A 109 -24.73 -4.33 -29.34
CA GLY A 109 -23.89 -3.42 -28.56
C GLY A 109 -22.73 -4.09 -27.83
N PRO A 110 -21.93 -3.30 -27.07
CA PRO A 110 -20.77 -3.81 -26.36
C PRO A 110 -21.18 -4.65 -25.14
N ALA A 111 -20.74 -5.90 -25.09
CA ALA A 111 -20.92 -6.81 -23.98
C ALA A 111 -19.57 -7.19 -23.36
N MET A 112 -19.49 -7.22 -22.02
CA MET A 112 -18.34 -7.80 -21.32
C MET A 112 -18.61 -9.30 -21.11
N PRO A 113 -17.72 -10.21 -21.55
CA PRO A 113 -17.90 -11.63 -21.34
C PRO A 113 -18.04 -11.98 -19.85
N PRO A 114 -18.80 -13.03 -19.49
CA PRO A 114 -18.67 -13.66 -18.19
C PRO A 114 -17.20 -14.06 -17.96
N ASP A 115 -16.69 -13.89 -16.74
CA ASP A 115 -15.29 -14.09 -16.35
C ASP A 115 -14.25 -13.11 -16.93
N SER A 116 -14.67 -12.11 -17.70
CA SER A 116 -13.85 -10.92 -17.99
C SER A 116 -13.79 -9.99 -16.77
N ALA A 117 -13.10 -10.42 -15.71
CA ALA A 117 -12.92 -9.59 -14.52
C ALA A 117 -12.23 -8.27 -14.88
N MET A 118 -12.71 -7.14 -14.34
CA MET A 118 -12.07 -5.82 -14.53
C MET A 118 -10.61 -5.79 -14.05
N PHE A 119 -10.21 -6.76 -13.25
CA PHE A 119 -8.83 -6.99 -12.82
C PHE A 119 -8.52 -8.45 -13.08
N ALA A 120 -7.67 -8.73 -14.07
CA ALA A 120 -7.26 -10.10 -14.33
C ALA A 120 -6.47 -10.66 -13.15
N ARG A 121 -6.81 -11.89 -12.75
CA ARG A 121 -6.15 -12.60 -11.67
C ARG A 121 -5.58 -13.92 -12.17
N SER A 122 -4.48 -14.32 -11.57
CA SER A 122 -3.90 -15.64 -11.80
C SER A 122 -4.71 -16.74 -11.13
N ALA A 123 -4.34 -18.00 -11.39
CA ALA A 123 -4.88 -19.16 -10.67
C ALA A 123 -4.69 -19.08 -9.14
N SER A 124 -3.69 -18.33 -8.65
CA SER A 124 -3.40 -18.10 -7.23
C SER A 124 -4.07 -16.84 -6.64
N ASP A 125 -4.97 -16.20 -7.39
CA ASP A 125 -5.69 -14.97 -7.02
C ASP A 125 -4.82 -13.69 -6.97
N ASP A 126 -3.63 -13.70 -7.59
CA ASP A 126 -2.74 -12.54 -7.69
C ASP A 126 -3.07 -11.67 -8.92
N PHE A 127 -2.87 -10.34 -8.82
CA PHE A 127 -3.05 -9.43 -9.97
C PHE A 127 -2.02 -9.72 -11.06
N LEU A 128 -2.49 -9.84 -12.30
CA LEU A 128 -1.60 -10.05 -13.43
C LEU A 128 -0.93 -8.75 -13.90
N PRO A 129 0.37 -8.79 -14.23
CA PRO A 129 1.05 -7.69 -14.90
C PRO A 129 0.58 -7.55 -16.35
N LEU A 130 0.88 -6.42 -16.99
CA LEU A 130 0.33 -6.04 -18.30
C LEU A 130 0.61 -7.08 -19.40
N GLU A 131 1.83 -7.60 -19.40
CA GLU A 131 2.34 -8.63 -20.32
C GLU A 131 1.66 -10.00 -20.18
N LEU A 132 0.90 -10.23 -19.10
CA LEU A 132 0.08 -11.44 -18.91
C LEU A 132 -1.42 -11.13 -18.99
N SER A 133 -1.84 -10.01 -18.43
CA SER A 133 -3.22 -9.57 -18.40
C SER A 133 -3.77 -9.30 -19.79
N VAL A 134 -3.03 -8.57 -20.64
CA VAL A 134 -3.50 -8.21 -21.99
C VAL A 134 -3.63 -9.44 -22.88
N PRO A 135 -2.61 -10.32 -23.02
CA PRO A 135 -2.77 -11.53 -23.82
C PRO A 135 -3.87 -12.46 -23.30
N HIS A 136 -4.05 -12.58 -21.98
CA HIS A 136 -5.12 -13.39 -21.42
C HIS A 136 -6.51 -12.84 -21.79
N HIS A 137 -6.75 -11.54 -21.58
CA HIS A 137 -8.02 -10.92 -21.97
C HIS A 137 -8.30 -11.04 -23.46
N LEU A 138 -7.30 -10.85 -24.31
CA LEU A 138 -7.49 -11.00 -25.77
C LEU A 138 -7.87 -12.43 -26.13
N ARG A 139 -7.20 -13.45 -25.57
CA ARG A 139 -7.59 -14.85 -25.78
C ARG A 139 -9.01 -15.14 -25.27
N THR A 140 -9.40 -14.61 -24.12
CA THR A 140 -10.76 -14.75 -23.58
C THR A 140 -11.79 -14.10 -24.51
N LEU A 141 -11.50 -12.92 -25.06
CA LEU A 141 -12.38 -12.22 -25.98
C LEU A 141 -12.52 -12.94 -27.32
N VAL A 142 -11.41 -13.44 -27.88
CA VAL A 142 -11.40 -14.24 -29.11
C VAL A 142 -12.19 -15.54 -28.91
N ALA A 143 -11.91 -16.30 -27.84
CA ALA A 143 -12.63 -17.52 -27.53
C ALA A 143 -14.14 -17.26 -27.33
N THR A 144 -14.50 -16.17 -26.64
CA THR A 144 -15.91 -15.78 -26.45
C THR A 144 -16.57 -15.47 -27.79
N ALA A 145 -15.91 -14.71 -28.66
CA ALA A 145 -16.44 -14.34 -29.96
C ALA A 145 -16.61 -15.56 -30.89
N GLN A 146 -15.69 -16.52 -30.81
CA GLN A 146 -15.72 -17.75 -31.61
C GLN A 146 -16.58 -18.87 -31.01
N GLY A 147 -17.08 -18.70 -29.78
CA GLY A 147 -17.83 -19.73 -29.06
C GLY A 147 -16.96 -20.93 -28.63
N GLU A 148 -15.67 -20.69 -28.42
CA GLU A 148 -14.69 -21.69 -27.98
C GLU A 148 -14.59 -21.76 -26.46
N GLU A 149 -13.92 -22.80 -25.96
CA GLU A 149 -13.64 -22.95 -24.52
C GLU A 149 -12.75 -21.80 -24.01
N LEU A 150 -13.10 -21.24 -22.86
CA LEU A 150 -12.35 -20.12 -22.29
C LEU A 150 -10.94 -20.58 -21.87
N PRO A 151 -9.90 -19.77 -22.14
CA PRO A 151 -8.56 -20.09 -21.71
C PRO A 151 -8.47 -20.14 -20.19
N PRO A 152 -7.72 -21.09 -19.60
CA PRO A 152 -7.52 -21.10 -18.16
C PRO A 152 -6.83 -19.81 -17.69
N PRO A 153 -7.06 -19.39 -16.43
CA PRO A 153 -6.32 -18.28 -15.84
C PRO A 153 -4.81 -18.53 -15.94
N PRO A 154 -3.99 -17.50 -16.20
CA PRO A 154 -2.55 -17.64 -16.23
C PRO A 154 -2.03 -18.17 -14.88
N ASP A 155 -1.10 -19.12 -14.95
CA ASP A 155 -0.37 -19.55 -13.76
C ASP A 155 0.67 -18.47 -13.43
N PHE A 156 0.39 -17.70 -12.38
CA PHE A 156 1.24 -16.60 -11.95
C PHE A 156 1.14 -16.50 -10.42
N ASP A 157 2.16 -16.97 -9.73
CA ASP A 157 2.30 -16.84 -8.29
C ASP A 157 3.42 -15.85 -7.97
N THR A 158 3.09 -14.73 -7.33
CA THR A 158 4.07 -13.71 -6.92
C THR A 158 5.04 -14.19 -5.84
N ARG A 159 4.80 -15.38 -5.27
CA ARG A 159 5.59 -16.01 -4.21
C ARG A 159 6.49 -17.13 -4.71
N ASP A 160 6.33 -17.56 -5.96
CA ASP A 160 7.19 -18.57 -6.57
C ASP A 160 8.49 -17.87 -7.04
N VAL A 161 9.58 -18.15 -6.33
CA VAL A 161 10.91 -17.53 -6.54
C VAL A 161 11.80 -18.41 -7.41
N GLY A 162 11.23 -19.44 -8.03
CA GLY A 162 11.91 -20.25 -9.04
C GLY A 162 12.33 -21.64 -8.60
N GLU A 163 11.38 -22.43 -8.07
CA GLU A 163 11.61 -23.86 -7.83
C GLU A 163 10.86 -24.78 -8.82
N ARG A 164 10.11 -24.23 -9.79
CA ARG A 164 9.37 -25.01 -10.80
C ARG A 164 9.91 -24.73 -12.20
N ASP A 165 10.12 -25.78 -12.98
CA ASP A 165 10.73 -25.79 -14.34
C ASP A 165 9.99 -24.97 -15.43
N GLU A 166 9.06 -24.08 -15.08
CA GLU A 166 8.37 -23.15 -15.99
C GLU A 166 8.32 -21.74 -15.38
N ASP A 167 9.49 -21.21 -15.02
CA ASP A 167 9.60 -19.92 -14.35
C ASP A 167 9.32 -18.74 -15.29
N TYR A 168 8.21 -18.04 -15.03
CA TYR A 168 7.87 -16.74 -15.62
C TYR A 168 9.03 -15.73 -15.55
N ILE A 169 9.77 -15.78 -14.44
CA ILE A 169 10.95 -14.95 -14.19
C ILE A 169 12.05 -15.26 -15.22
N GLU A 170 12.32 -16.53 -15.50
CA GLU A 170 13.31 -16.97 -16.48
C GLU A 170 12.83 -16.76 -17.94
N ALA A 171 11.56 -17.05 -18.23
CA ALA A 171 10.94 -16.84 -19.54
C ALA A 171 10.84 -15.36 -19.95
N THR A 172 10.83 -14.45 -18.98
CA THR A 172 10.78 -12.99 -19.21
C THR A 172 12.09 -12.28 -18.85
N GLY A 173 13.16 -13.02 -18.54
CA GLY A 173 14.50 -12.48 -18.31
C GLY A 173 14.62 -11.60 -17.05
N LEU A 174 13.80 -11.85 -16.04
CA LEU A 174 13.92 -11.27 -14.71
C LEU A 174 14.96 -12.10 -13.93
N ASP A 175 15.99 -11.49 -13.36
CA ASP A 175 17.06 -12.21 -12.66
C ASP A 175 16.70 -12.42 -11.17
N ASN A 176 16.70 -13.69 -10.73
CA ASN A 176 16.45 -14.11 -9.34
C ASN A 176 17.58 -13.76 -8.35
N GLY A 177 18.76 -13.38 -8.84
CA GLY A 177 19.95 -13.17 -8.00
C GLY A 177 20.33 -11.71 -7.73
N ASN A 178 20.07 -10.79 -8.65
CA ASN A 178 20.43 -9.38 -8.55
C ASN A 178 19.85 -8.59 -9.74
N PRO A 179 18.68 -7.92 -9.65
CA PRO A 179 17.94 -7.55 -10.86
C PRO A 179 18.52 -6.39 -11.70
N ASP A 180 19.73 -5.86 -11.46
CA ASP A 180 20.11 -4.54 -12.01
C ASP A 180 21.58 -4.36 -12.51
N ALA A 181 22.37 -5.40 -12.78
CA ALA A 181 23.81 -5.19 -13.09
C ALA A 181 24.23 -5.18 -14.58
N LEU A 182 23.37 -5.54 -15.56
CA LEU A 182 23.82 -5.74 -16.96
C LEU A 182 23.10 -4.95 -18.06
N VAL A 183 22.30 -3.92 -17.73
CA VAL A 183 21.63 -3.09 -18.76
C VAL A 183 21.86 -1.60 -18.53
N PHE A 184 23.13 -1.17 -18.53
CA PHE A 184 23.48 0.25 -18.70
C PHE A 184 24.61 0.41 -19.73
N GLY A 185 24.27 0.12 -20.99
CA GLY A 185 25.17 0.31 -22.13
C GLY A 185 24.84 1.50 -23.04
N ALA A 186 23.58 1.92 -23.18
CA ALA A 186 23.24 2.95 -24.18
C ALA A 186 21.89 3.66 -23.94
N ALA A 187 21.81 4.63 -23.01
CA ALA A 187 20.78 5.68 -22.99
C ALA A 187 21.03 6.68 -21.84
N ALA A 188 22.11 7.46 -21.91
CA ALA A 188 22.58 8.27 -20.78
C ALA A 188 21.76 9.54 -20.45
N VAL A 189 20.65 9.84 -21.14
CA VAL A 189 19.90 11.10 -20.92
C VAL A 189 18.45 10.88 -20.46
N THR A 190 17.77 9.81 -20.87
CA THR A 190 16.40 9.47 -20.44
C THR A 190 16.33 8.54 -19.23
N ALA A 191 17.40 7.79 -18.94
CA ALA A 191 17.51 6.92 -17.76
C ALA A 191 17.37 7.70 -16.43
N LEU A 192 17.78 8.96 -16.37
CA LEU A 192 17.70 9.73 -15.12
C LEU A 192 16.24 9.94 -14.65
N GLY A 193 15.24 9.99 -15.53
CA GLY A 193 13.83 10.20 -15.13
C GLY A 193 13.13 8.94 -14.63
N LEU A 194 13.27 7.85 -15.39
CA LEU A 194 12.64 6.54 -15.10
C LEU A 194 13.35 5.79 -13.97
N SER A 195 14.68 5.81 -13.92
CA SER A 195 15.44 5.28 -12.78
C SER A 195 15.13 6.08 -11.52
N VAL A 196 14.96 7.40 -11.61
CA VAL A 196 14.54 8.21 -10.45
C VAL A 196 13.10 7.90 -10.04
N TRP A 197 12.16 7.62 -10.94
CA TRP A 197 10.79 7.25 -10.56
C TRP A 197 10.68 5.84 -9.96
N LEU A 198 11.31 4.83 -10.58
CA LEU A 198 11.36 3.47 -10.03
C LEU A 198 12.18 3.41 -8.74
N MET A 199 13.33 4.10 -8.66
CA MET A 199 14.06 4.26 -7.40
C MET A 199 13.23 5.04 -6.39
N ARG A 200 12.49 6.08 -6.77
CA ARG A 200 11.59 6.80 -5.85
C ARG A 200 10.44 5.92 -5.37
N ARG A 201 9.86 5.06 -6.21
CA ARG A 201 8.77 4.13 -5.82
C ARG A 201 9.30 3.00 -4.96
N ARG A 202 10.44 2.40 -5.33
CA ARG A 202 11.12 1.35 -4.57
C ARG A 202 11.62 1.90 -3.24
N ALA A 203 12.21 3.10 -3.20
CA ALA A 203 12.55 3.80 -1.97
C ALA A 203 11.31 4.23 -1.17
N LYS A 204 10.21 4.61 -1.84
CA LYS A 204 8.95 4.98 -1.16
C LYS A 204 8.30 3.77 -0.47
N TYR A 205 8.42 2.56 -1.02
CA TYR A 205 7.79 1.36 -0.48
C TYR A 205 8.78 0.32 0.08
N SER A 206 10.08 0.62 0.13
CA SER A 206 11.11 -0.29 0.64
C SER A 206 10.87 -0.69 2.09
N TRP A 207 10.18 0.16 2.85
CA TRP A 207 9.76 -0.14 4.22
C TRP A 207 8.97 -1.46 4.30
N ARG A 208 8.18 -1.85 3.28
CA ARG A 208 7.31 -3.04 3.34
C ARG A 208 8.05 -4.36 3.53
N THR A 209 9.31 -4.42 3.10
CA THR A 209 10.10 -5.66 3.05
C THR A 209 11.18 -5.70 4.11
N SER A 210 11.28 -4.67 4.96
CA SER A 210 12.39 -4.52 5.89
C SER A 210 11.88 -4.09 7.26
N LEU A 211 12.62 -4.49 8.30
CA LEU A 211 12.38 -3.93 9.63
C LEU A 211 12.60 -2.43 9.59
N THR A 212 11.82 -1.69 10.38
CA THR A 212 12.06 -0.27 10.58
C THR A 212 13.42 -0.09 11.23
N THR A 213 14.27 0.70 10.58
CA THR A 213 15.60 1.10 11.09
C THR A 213 15.74 2.61 11.19
N SER A 214 14.74 3.37 10.70
CA SER A 214 14.71 4.83 10.70
C SER A 214 13.26 5.34 10.73
N PRO A 215 12.98 6.50 11.35
CA PRO A 215 13.87 7.19 12.28
C PRO A 215 14.16 6.34 13.52
N ASP A 216 15.35 6.51 14.10
CA ASP A 216 15.73 5.79 15.33
C ASP A 216 15.61 6.76 16.51
N PRO A 217 14.45 6.77 17.20
CA PRO A 217 14.20 7.80 18.19
C PRO A 217 15.21 7.72 19.35
N VAL A 218 15.81 6.54 19.61
CA VAL A 218 16.85 6.35 20.64
C VAL A 218 18.03 7.28 20.38
N LYS A 219 18.52 7.32 19.14
CA LYS A 219 19.66 8.16 18.74
C LYS A 219 19.25 9.61 18.54
N ASP A 220 18.15 9.82 17.81
CA ASP A 220 17.73 11.17 17.39
C ASP A 220 17.26 12.02 18.58
N GLU A 221 16.64 11.41 19.58
CA GLU A 221 16.06 12.09 20.74
C GLU A 221 16.74 11.80 22.07
N ARG A 222 17.85 11.04 22.07
CA ARG A 222 18.59 10.67 23.28
C ARG A 222 17.66 10.04 24.33
N LEU A 223 16.86 9.06 23.90
CA LEU A 223 15.81 8.49 24.75
C LEU A 223 16.34 7.95 26.08
N PRO A 224 17.48 7.24 26.17
CA PRO A 224 17.98 6.75 27.46
C PRO A 224 18.13 7.87 28.50
N GLN A 225 18.71 9.01 28.12
CA GLN A 225 18.87 10.15 29.03
C GLN A 225 17.53 10.79 29.41
N ARG A 226 16.56 10.81 28.50
CA ARG A 226 15.20 11.33 28.78
C ARG A 226 14.42 10.40 29.70
N VAL A 227 14.63 9.09 29.58
CA VAL A 227 14.04 8.09 30.46
C VAL A 227 14.55 8.25 31.89
N ASP A 228 15.85 8.48 32.08
CA ASP A 228 16.43 8.72 33.41
C ASP A 228 15.74 9.91 34.11
N GLY A 229 15.53 11.01 33.38
CA GLY A 229 14.82 12.19 33.90
C GLY A 229 13.29 12.02 33.96
N ALA A 230 12.72 11.05 33.24
CA ALA A 230 11.27 10.83 33.21
C ALA A 230 10.75 10.36 34.56
N LEU A 231 11.55 9.60 35.31
CA LEU A 231 11.21 9.04 36.61
C LEU A 231 11.32 10.04 37.76
N GLU A 232 11.78 11.27 37.52
CA GLU A 232 11.73 12.33 38.53
C GLU A 232 10.28 12.56 39.00
N PRO A 233 10.04 12.92 40.27
CA PRO A 233 8.69 13.23 40.74
C PRO A 233 7.96 14.26 39.87
N LEU A 234 6.66 14.04 39.69
CA LEU A 234 5.79 14.97 38.99
C LEU A 234 5.45 16.17 39.89
N PRO A 235 5.28 17.38 39.33
CA PRO A 235 4.78 18.52 40.10
C PRO A 235 3.38 18.20 40.65
N GLU A 236 3.24 18.22 41.98
CA GLU A 236 1.94 17.98 42.61
C GLU A 236 0.99 19.18 42.40
N PRO A 237 -0.29 18.94 42.06
CA PRO A 237 -1.30 19.99 42.04
C PRO A 237 -1.44 20.67 43.40
N SER A 238 -1.45 22.00 43.43
CA SER A 238 -1.53 22.80 44.68
C SER A 238 -2.95 22.96 45.24
N GLU A 239 -3.98 22.65 44.44
CA GLU A 239 -5.40 22.83 44.78
C GLU A 239 -6.21 21.57 44.44
N SER A 240 -7.45 21.50 44.93
CA SER A 240 -8.45 20.47 44.62
C SER A 240 -9.03 20.63 43.20
N ASP A 241 -8.18 20.86 42.20
CA ASP A 241 -8.59 20.89 40.80
C ASP A 241 -8.61 19.46 40.25
N ASP A 242 -9.82 18.91 40.11
CA ASP A 242 -10.06 17.57 39.59
C ASP A 242 -9.44 17.36 38.18
N GLU A 243 -9.28 18.41 37.38
CA GLU A 243 -8.57 18.31 36.10
C GLU A 243 -7.07 18.13 36.30
N ALA A 244 -6.45 18.94 37.17
CA ALA A 244 -5.02 18.83 37.48
C ALA A 244 -4.66 17.47 38.11
N TRP A 245 -5.50 16.96 39.02
CA TRP A 245 -5.33 15.62 39.60
C TRP A 245 -5.45 14.50 38.56
N ARG A 246 -6.42 14.58 37.63
CA ARG A 246 -6.50 13.60 36.52
C ARG A 246 -5.28 13.63 35.61
N ILE A 247 -4.69 14.80 35.38
CA ILE A 247 -3.45 14.95 34.60
C ILE A 247 -2.26 14.36 35.37
N TYR A 248 -2.18 14.62 36.68
CA TYR A 248 -1.15 14.05 37.56
C TYR A 248 -1.21 12.52 37.58
N ASP A 249 -2.41 11.94 37.77
CA ASP A 249 -2.63 10.49 37.77
C ASP A 249 -2.25 9.85 36.44
N ARG A 250 -2.57 10.52 35.32
CA ARG A 250 -2.12 10.08 34.00
C ARG A 250 -0.60 10.08 33.91
N GLY A 251 0.06 11.13 34.41
CA GLY A 251 1.52 11.20 34.48
C GLY A 251 2.13 10.03 35.25
N ARG A 252 1.55 9.68 36.39
CA ARG A 252 1.98 8.52 37.17
C ARG A 252 1.86 7.23 36.38
N ARG A 253 0.72 6.99 35.74
CA ARG A 253 0.54 5.80 34.86
C ARG A 253 1.56 5.76 33.72
N VAL A 254 1.91 6.91 33.16
CA VAL A 254 2.97 7.01 32.13
C VAL A 254 4.35 6.64 32.71
N GLN A 255 4.69 7.08 33.92
CA GLN A 255 5.93 6.69 34.60
C GLN A 255 5.95 5.19 34.91
N ASP A 256 4.85 4.65 35.45
CA ASP A 256 4.71 3.22 35.76
C ASP A 256 4.81 2.37 34.48
N ALA A 257 4.21 2.81 33.37
CA ALA A 257 4.31 2.14 32.08
C ALA A 257 5.72 2.18 31.50
N LEU A 258 6.46 3.28 31.67
CA LEU A 258 7.88 3.35 31.29
C LEU A 258 8.70 2.32 32.07
N THR A 259 8.53 2.27 33.38
CA THR A 259 9.19 1.27 34.24
C THR A 259 8.85 -0.15 33.81
N ALA A 260 7.57 -0.46 33.57
CA ALA A 260 7.14 -1.79 33.13
C ALA A 260 7.80 -2.22 31.80
N ILE A 261 7.88 -1.32 30.81
CA ILE A 261 8.58 -1.62 29.55
C ILE A 261 10.07 -1.88 29.79
N MET A 262 10.73 -1.06 30.61
CA MET A 262 12.16 -1.21 30.89
C MET A 262 12.49 -2.49 31.65
N ASP A 263 11.62 -2.88 32.59
CA ASP A 263 11.79 -4.10 33.39
C ASP A 263 11.57 -5.36 32.53
N GLU A 264 10.57 -5.35 31.65
CA GLU A 264 10.27 -6.48 30.75
C GLU A 264 11.25 -6.58 29.58
N HIS A 265 11.77 -5.45 29.11
CA HIS A 265 12.64 -5.33 27.94
C HIS A 265 13.87 -4.46 28.27
N PRO A 266 14.84 -4.97 29.05
CA PRO A 266 16.01 -4.19 29.46
C PRO A 266 16.89 -3.75 28.26
N ASP A 267 16.79 -4.44 27.13
CA ASP A 267 17.46 -4.16 25.87
C ASP A 267 16.61 -3.35 24.88
N TRP A 268 15.49 -2.76 25.31
CA TRP A 268 14.54 -2.03 24.44
C TRP A 268 15.18 -0.98 23.52
N ALA A 269 16.29 -0.35 23.96
CA ALA A 269 16.99 0.69 23.22
C ALA A 269 17.82 0.12 22.05
N ASP A 270 18.27 -1.13 22.17
CA ASP A 270 19.14 -1.80 21.21
C ASP A 270 18.43 -2.93 20.44
N ASP A 271 17.25 -3.37 20.88
CA ASP A 271 16.45 -4.41 20.21
C ASP A 271 16.08 -4.01 18.77
N SER A 272 16.14 -4.97 17.87
CA SER A 272 15.60 -4.94 16.52
C SER A 272 14.10 -4.64 16.43
N ASP A 273 13.35 -4.84 17.52
CA ASP A 273 11.94 -4.50 17.63
C ASP A 273 11.74 -3.04 18.00
N PHE A 274 11.54 -2.21 16.97
CA PHE A 274 11.37 -0.77 17.13
C PHE A 274 10.05 -0.38 17.81
N SER A 275 9.10 -1.32 18.03
CA SER A 275 7.86 -1.00 18.73
C SER A 275 8.11 -0.48 20.15
N HIS A 276 9.07 -1.06 20.87
CA HIS A 276 9.44 -0.60 22.21
C HIS A 276 10.01 0.82 22.20
N ARG A 277 10.89 1.12 21.23
CA ARG A 277 11.50 2.45 21.07
C ARG A 277 10.45 3.54 20.83
N PHE A 278 9.50 3.27 19.93
CA PHE A 278 8.38 4.19 19.67
C PHE A 278 7.39 4.24 20.84
N GLY A 279 7.21 3.15 21.58
CA GLY A 279 6.43 3.11 22.81
C GLY A 279 6.99 4.07 23.85
N VAL A 280 8.28 3.94 24.17
CA VAL A 280 9.00 4.83 25.08
C VAL A 280 8.96 6.27 24.60
N GLN A 281 9.22 6.54 23.32
CA GLN A 281 9.12 7.89 22.76
C GLN A 281 7.72 8.52 22.97
N ASN A 282 6.66 7.76 22.72
CA ASN A 282 5.29 8.22 22.87
C ASN A 282 4.92 8.51 24.33
N LEU A 283 5.33 7.63 25.25
CA LEU A 283 5.16 7.83 26.67
C LEU A 283 5.92 9.07 27.16
N LEU A 284 7.17 9.27 26.75
CA LEU A 284 7.94 10.47 27.08
C LEU A 284 7.31 11.75 26.52
N THR A 285 6.82 11.72 25.28
CA THR A 285 6.10 12.85 24.67
C THR A 285 4.83 13.18 25.46
N THR A 286 4.11 12.16 25.92
CA THR A 286 2.93 12.30 26.78
C THR A 286 3.30 12.88 28.14
N LEU A 287 4.39 12.40 28.74
CA LEU A 287 4.89 12.88 30.02
C LEU A 287 5.32 14.35 29.96
N GLU A 288 5.96 14.78 28.87
CA GLU A 288 6.30 16.19 28.66
C GLU A 288 5.07 17.07 28.61
N TRP A 289 4.02 16.64 27.90
CA TRP A 289 2.75 17.35 27.90
C TRP A 289 2.13 17.41 29.31
N VAL A 290 2.14 16.30 30.05
CA VAL A 290 1.68 16.24 31.45
C VAL A 290 2.44 17.25 32.30
N ARG A 291 3.78 17.25 32.28
CA ARG A 291 4.61 18.19 33.06
C ARG A 291 4.32 19.64 32.69
N LYS A 292 4.14 19.97 31.41
CA LYS A 292 3.79 21.33 30.96
C LYS A 292 2.40 21.76 31.44
N ARG A 293 1.43 20.85 31.44
CA ARG A 293 0.07 21.12 31.96
C ARG A 293 0.09 21.33 33.47
N LEU A 294 0.79 20.48 34.24
CA LEU A 294 0.92 20.60 35.70
C LEU A 294 1.65 21.88 36.12
N ARG A 295 2.67 22.32 35.36
CA ARG A 295 3.38 23.59 35.61
C ARG A 295 2.61 24.82 35.15
N GLY A 296 1.45 24.67 34.51
CA GLY A 296 0.67 25.77 33.94
C GLY A 296 1.35 26.47 32.75
N THR A 297 2.38 25.88 32.15
CA THR A 297 3.12 26.46 31.01
C THR A 297 2.54 26.07 29.66
N ALA A 298 1.65 25.08 29.62
CA ALA A 298 0.86 24.75 28.43
C ALA A 298 -0.37 25.66 28.31
N SER A 299 -0.73 26.04 27.08
CA SER A 299 -2.02 26.68 26.80
C SER A 299 -3.18 25.78 27.24
N LYS A 300 -4.25 26.36 27.77
CA LYS A 300 -5.50 25.63 28.11
C LYS A 300 -6.10 24.89 26.92
N LYS A 301 -5.80 25.33 25.69
CA LYS A 301 -6.25 24.67 24.44
C LYS A 301 -5.30 23.55 23.97
N SER A 302 -4.20 23.28 24.69
CA SER A 302 -3.25 22.26 24.31
C SER A 302 -3.83 20.87 24.57
N GLU A 303 -4.29 20.22 23.50
CA GLU A 303 -4.71 18.82 23.54
C GLU A 303 -3.54 17.90 23.92
N ALA A 304 -3.87 16.72 24.46
CA ALA A 304 -2.90 15.67 24.68
C ALA A 304 -2.28 15.22 23.35
N PRO A 305 -1.00 14.80 23.34
CA PRO A 305 -0.39 14.31 22.11
C PRO A 305 -1.12 13.07 21.61
N ARG A 306 -1.29 13.03 20.29
CA ARG A 306 -1.82 11.89 19.55
C ARG A 306 -0.73 11.36 18.63
N PHE A 307 -0.87 10.11 18.22
CA PHE A 307 0.14 9.40 17.44
C PHE A 307 -0.52 8.76 16.23
N CYS A 308 0.14 8.82 15.07
CA CYS A 308 -0.40 8.18 13.89
C CYS A 308 -0.38 6.65 14.07
N PHE A 309 -1.54 6.03 13.87
CA PHE A 309 -1.75 4.60 13.95
C PHE A 309 -0.81 3.82 13.04
N LEU A 310 -0.50 4.29 11.85
CA LEU A 310 0.33 3.51 10.91
C LEU A 310 1.81 3.59 11.26
N PHE A 311 2.28 4.78 11.60
CA PHE A 311 3.64 5.01 12.03
C PHE A 311 3.65 6.04 13.17
N PRO A 312 3.81 5.61 14.45
CA PRO A 312 3.67 6.49 15.60
C PRO A 312 4.62 7.68 15.63
N HIS A 313 5.71 7.62 14.84
CA HIS A 313 6.62 8.75 14.64
C HIS A 313 5.92 9.97 13.97
N HIS A 314 4.91 9.77 13.14
CA HIS A 314 4.22 10.86 12.47
C HIS A 314 3.32 11.63 13.45
N ARG A 315 3.59 12.93 13.65
CA ARG A 315 2.85 13.80 14.61
C ARG A 315 1.98 14.91 13.99
N HIS A 316 2.04 15.13 12.68
CA HIS A 316 1.43 16.31 12.05
C HIS A 316 -0.03 16.08 11.63
N GLY A 317 -0.94 16.94 12.10
CA GLY A 317 -2.34 16.98 11.66
C GLY A 317 -3.07 15.66 11.90
N ILE A 318 -3.03 15.16 13.14
CA ILE A 318 -3.62 13.87 13.50
C ILE A 318 -5.11 14.02 13.78
N GLU A 319 -5.92 13.29 13.02
CA GLU A 319 -7.37 13.27 13.14
C GLU A 319 -7.88 11.83 13.14
N ARG A 320 -9.11 11.62 13.63
CA ARG A 320 -9.76 10.30 13.54
C ARG A 320 -10.10 10.00 12.08
N PHE A 321 -9.79 8.78 11.66
CA PHE A 321 -10.02 8.31 10.31
C PHE A 321 -10.60 6.89 10.32
N ALA A 322 -11.60 6.64 9.48
CA ALA A 322 -12.18 5.31 9.31
C ALA A 322 -11.35 4.51 8.31
N LEU A 323 -10.41 3.71 8.82
CA LEU A 323 -9.56 2.83 8.03
C LEU A 323 -10.33 1.56 7.67
N ARG A 324 -10.50 1.32 6.37
CA ARG A 324 -11.14 0.10 5.85
C ARG A 324 -10.11 -0.99 5.64
N GLN A 325 -10.33 -2.17 6.23
CA GLN A 325 -9.53 -3.38 6.03
C GLN A 325 -10.45 -4.59 5.84
N ARG A 326 -10.33 -5.30 4.71
CA ARG A 326 -11.00 -6.60 4.43
C ARG A 326 -12.47 -6.67 4.89
N GLY A 327 -13.27 -5.66 4.53
CA GLY A 327 -14.70 -5.61 4.86
C GLY A 327 -15.06 -5.03 6.24
N THR A 328 -14.07 -4.70 7.08
CA THR A 328 -14.26 -4.04 8.37
C THR A 328 -13.74 -2.60 8.33
N ALA A 329 -14.38 -1.67 9.05
CA ALA A 329 -13.89 -0.32 9.23
C ALA A 329 -13.52 -0.11 10.70
N VAL A 330 -12.27 0.27 10.96
CA VAL A 330 -11.78 0.64 12.30
C VAL A 330 -11.50 2.13 12.34
N THR A 331 -11.87 2.79 13.44
CA THR A 331 -11.56 4.21 13.63
C THR A 331 -10.19 4.32 14.30
N VAL A 332 -9.26 5.00 13.64
CA VAL A 332 -7.87 5.13 14.07
C VAL A 332 -7.40 6.58 13.99
N ASP A 333 -6.34 6.93 14.70
CA ASP A 333 -5.73 8.25 14.61
C ASP A 333 -4.73 8.28 13.45
N LEU A 334 -4.90 9.15 12.46
CA LEU A 334 -3.98 9.25 11.32
C LEU A 334 -3.48 10.66 11.11
N CYS A 335 -2.19 10.76 10.81
CA CYS A 335 -1.60 12.03 10.37
C CYS A 335 -2.12 12.42 8.98
N ALA A 336 -2.07 13.72 8.69
CA ALA A 336 -2.58 14.28 7.44
C ALA A 336 -1.94 13.64 6.19
N LYS A 337 -0.64 13.32 6.26
CA LYS A 337 0.10 12.67 5.16
C LYS A 337 -0.41 11.25 4.89
N CYS A 338 -0.45 10.39 5.90
CA CYS A 338 -0.92 9.01 5.74
C CYS A 338 -2.38 8.96 5.27
N ARG A 339 -3.22 9.88 5.77
CA ARG A 339 -4.59 10.03 5.30
C ARG A 339 -4.65 10.41 3.82
N SER A 340 -3.83 11.38 3.38
CA SER A 340 -3.75 11.75 1.97
C SER A 340 -3.35 10.55 1.12
N GLU A 341 -2.31 9.81 1.52
CA GLU A 341 -1.85 8.64 0.77
C GLU A 341 -2.94 7.58 0.64
N ILE A 342 -3.68 7.28 1.72
CA ILE A 342 -4.82 6.35 1.66
C ILE A 342 -5.91 6.85 0.70
N ASN A 343 -6.29 8.14 0.81
CA ASN A 343 -7.32 8.73 -0.04
C ASN A 343 -6.90 8.76 -1.53
N ASP A 344 -5.59 8.86 -1.78
CA ASP A 344 -5.00 8.83 -3.12
C ASP A 344 -4.80 7.39 -3.65
N GLY A 345 -5.19 6.37 -2.87
CA GLY A 345 -5.05 4.95 -3.25
C GLY A 345 -3.61 4.44 -3.16
N HIS A 346 -2.80 5.03 -2.30
CA HIS A 346 -1.43 4.62 -2.00
C HIS A 346 -1.34 3.92 -0.64
N ASP A 347 -0.30 3.10 -0.47
CA ASP A 347 0.00 2.46 0.81
C ASP A 347 0.90 3.37 1.66
N PRO A 348 0.38 4.01 2.72
CA PRO A 348 1.19 4.82 3.60
C PRO A 348 2.24 4.00 4.35
N GLU A 349 3.35 4.64 4.66
CA GLU A 349 4.41 4.06 5.50
C GLU A 349 3.86 3.56 6.83
N CYS A 350 4.26 2.34 7.20
CA CYS A 350 3.90 1.71 8.46
C CYS A 350 5.14 1.40 9.30
N LEU A 351 4.98 1.36 10.61
CA LEU A 351 5.97 0.81 11.52
C LEU A 351 6.06 -0.71 11.31
N MET A 352 7.21 -1.15 10.81
CA MET A 352 7.51 -2.54 10.45
C MET A 352 8.40 -3.16 11.52
N VAL A 353 7.93 -4.27 12.09
CA VAL A 353 8.53 -4.93 13.25
C VAL A 353 8.68 -6.42 12.98
N PRO A 354 9.54 -7.14 13.72
CA PRO A 354 9.63 -8.58 13.56
C PRO A 354 8.28 -9.25 13.90
N GLN A 355 7.80 -10.16 13.04
CA GLN A 355 6.57 -10.92 13.31
C GLN A 355 6.64 -11.71 14.62
N ARG A 356 7.82 -12.22 14.94
CA ARG A 356 8.14 -12.95 16.18
C ARG A 356 9.25 -12.20 16.92
N PRO A 357 8.96 -11.57 18.08
CA PRO A 357 9.97 -10.95 18.93
C PRO A 357 11.09 -11.91 19.31
N GLY A 358 12.32 -11.42 19.39
CA GLY A 358 13.49 -12.21 19.79
C GLY A 358 13.98 -13.26 18.77
N ALA A 359 13.30 -13.43 17.63
CA ALA A 359 13.75 -14.36 16.60
C ALA A 359 14.90 -13.75 15.77
N LYS A 360 16.04 -14.48 15.66
CA LYS A 360 17.23 -14.05 14.89
C LYS A 360 16.92 -13.68 13.43
N ARG A 361 15.91 -14.33 12.84
CA ARG A 361 15.34 -14.00 11.53
C ARG A 361 13.84 -14.03 11.66
N SER A 362 13.18 -12.94 11.30
CA SER A 362 11.73 -12.79 11.39
C SER A 362 11.24 -12.01 10.18
N LYS A 363 10.10 -12.42 9.61
CA LYS A 363 9.48 -11.67 8.52
C LYS A 363 9.02 -10.31 9.06
N PRO A 364 9.36 -9.18 8.42
CA PRO A 364 8.82 -7.89 8.79
C PRO A 364 7.31 -7.85 8.55
N VAL A 365 6.56 -7.36 9.53
CA VAL A 365 5.12 -7.13 9.42
C VAL A 365 4.77 -5.77 10.04
N PRO A 366 3.69 -5.10 9.59
CA PRO A 366 3.18 -3.94 10.31
C PRO A 366 2.85 -4.31 11.76
N TYR A 367 3.20 -3.44 12.73
CA TYR A 367 3.05 -3.78 14.15
C TYR A 367 1.62 -4.16 14.54
N PHE A 368 0.61 -3.54 13.91
CA PHE A 368 -0.81 -3.83 14.16
C PHE A 368 -1.26 -5.23 13.67
N GLN A 369 -0.38 -6.00 13.03
CA GLN A 369 -0.63 -7.41 12.71
C GLN A 369 -0.13 -8.37 13.81
N ARG A 370 0.51 -7.84 14.86
CA ARG A 370 0.87 -8.61 16.06
C ARG A 370 -0.28 -8.60 17.08
N SER A 371 -0.08 -9.34 18.16
CA SER A 371 -1.03 -9.45 19.28
C SER A 371 -0.39 -8.97 20.59
N ASP A 372 0.39 -7.89 20.54
CA ASP A 372 1.07 -7.30 21.69
C ASP A 372 0.41 -6.00 22.15
N VAL A 373 0.99 -5.39 23.20
CA VAL A 373 0.47 -4.17 23.84
C VAL A 373 0.35 -3.01 22.85
N TYR A 374 1.28 -2.90 21.89
CA TYR A 374 1.31 -1.82 20.91
C TYR A 374 0.20 -1.98 19.88
N ALA A 375 0.02 -3.19 19.35
CA ALA A 375 -1.06 -3.52 18.43
C ALA A 375 -2.43 -3.33 19.07
N VAL A 376 -2.60 -3.78 20.32
CA VAL A 376 -3.86 -3.65 21.08
C VAL A 376 -4.19 -2.18 21.35
N ALA A 377 -3.19 -1.36 21.71
CA ALA A 377 -3.42 0.07 21.94
C ALA A 377 -3.61 0.87 20.63
N GLY A 378 -3.04 0.39 19.52
CA GLY A 378 -2.88 1.17 18.29
C GLY A 378 -2.10 2.47 18.54
N PHE A 379 -1.13 2.43 19.47
CA PHE A 379 -0.40 3.58 20.00
C PHE A 379 -1.27 4.76 20.47
N GLY A 380 -2.43 4.50 21.06
CA GLY A 380 -3.36 5.54 21.52
C GLY A 380 -4.64 5.64 20.69
N SER A 381 -4.70 4.95 19.54
CA SER A 381 -5.87 4.99 18.65
C SER A 381 -7.09 4.29 19.25
N PHE A 382 -6.86 3.20 19.99
CA PHE A 382 -7.94 2.39 20.58
C PHE A 382 -8.07 2.63 22.09
N GLN A 383 -6.93 2.79 22.77
CA GLN A 383 -6.85 3.15 24.19
C GLN A 383 -5.51 3.83 24.49
N PRO A 384 -5.39 4.61 25.58
CA PRO A 384 -4.11 5.19 26.00
C PRO A 384 -3.02 4.11 26.12
N LEU A 385 -1.81 4.45 25.68
CA LEU A 385 -0.70 3.48 25.62
C LEU A 385 -0.27 3.05 27.02
N GLU A 386 -0.23 3.99 27.96
CA GLU A 386 0.09 3.75 29.36
C GLU A 386 -0.84 2.71 30.00
N ASP A 387 -2.14 2.79 29.70
CA ASP A 387 -3.13 1.87 30.26
C ASP A 387 -2.96 0.46 29.67
N ALA A 388 -2.72 0.37 28.34
CA ALA A 388 -2.49 -0.90 27.66
C ALA A 388 -1.24 -1.66 28.17
N VAL A 389 -0.17 -0.93 28.46
CA VAL A 389 1.07 -1.49 29.02
C VAL A 389 0.83 -2.01 30.43
N LEU A 390 0.17 -1.22 31.28
CA LEU A 390 -0.10 -1.60 32.67
C LEU A 390 -1.06 -2.80 32.77
N ASP A 391 -2.07 -2.87 31.91
CA ASP A 391 -2.99 -4.02 31.85
C ASP A 391 -2.25 -5.32 31.48
N ALA A 392 -1.33 -5.24 30.51
CA ALA A 392 -0.52 -6.39 30.12
C ALA A 392 0.46 -6.80 31.23
N HIS A 393 1.16 -5.85 31.83
CA HIS A 393 2.10 -6.09 32.94
C HIS A 393 1.40 -6.70 34.17
N GLY A 394 0.21 -6.19 34.51
CA GLY A 394 -0.62 -6.73 35.58
C GLY A 394 -1.04 -8.18 35.33
N ALA A 395 -1.42 -8.51 34.09
CA ALA A 395 -1.77 -9.87 33.70
C ALA A 395 -0.56 -10.84 33.75
N VAL A 396 0.63 -10.38 33.37
CA VAL A 396 1.88 -11.16 33.45
C VAL A 396 2.26 -11.41 34.91
N SER A 397 2.23 -10.36 35.74
CA SER A 397 2.51 -10.43 37.17
C SER A 397 1.56 -11.37 37.92
N ALA A 398 0.27 -11.38 37.56
CA ALA A 398 -0.71 -12.30 38.15
C ALA A 398 -0.45 -13.77 37.78
N ARG A 399 -0.05 -14.05 36.54
CA ARG A 399 0.33 -15.42 36.10
C ARG A 399 1.64 -15.89 36.72
N GLY A 400 2.60 -15.00 36.95
CA GLY A 400 3.87 -15.30 37.61
C GLY A 400 3.73 -15.67 39.09
N ARG A 401 2.72 -15.14 39.79
CA ARG A 401 2.42 -15.47 41.21
C ARG A 401 1.60 -16.75 41.40
N GLN A 402 1.07 -17.32 40.33
CA GLN A 402 0.30 -18.58 40.34
C GLN A 402 1.15 -19.81 39.98
N ARG A 403 2.44 -19.62 39.69
CA ARG A 403 3.45 -20.69 39.59
C ARG A 403 4.30 -20.68 40.85
#